data_AF-A0A8T3QKV6-F1
#
_entry.id   AF-A0A8T3QKV6-F1
#
_cell.length_a   1.000
_cell.length_b   1.000
_cell.length_c   1.000
_cell.angle_alpha   90.00
_cell.angle_beta   90.00
_cell.angle_gamma   90.00
#
_symmetry.space_group_name_H-M   'P 1'
#
loop_
_entity.id
_entity.type
_entity.pdbx_description
1 polymer ?
#
loop_
_entity_poly.entity_id
_entity_poly.type
_entity_poly.pdbx_seq_one_letter_code
_entity_poly.pdbx_strand_id
1 'polypeptide(L)'
;MRRVRLVLVLILSAITLLASAAPAAAAKPLREFLPAPEFIEFAAGELCAFPVRIDVLVNREYGTTFFDKSGQPTHTIVTGSLVLRLVNVDTSTSVVVNAGGPGLVVYEGDNIRVTLRGRSLIFLPSDHLLYLNSGQVVEFGNGSIQPVVLPVISQTGHRVDYCPILG
;
A
#
# COMPACT_ATOMS: atom_id res chain seq x y z
N MET A 1 46.38 -29.81 37.11
CA MET A 1 46.48 -29.64 35.63
C MET A 1 45.19 -29.96 34.85
N ARG A 2 44.41 -31.00 35.20
CA ARG A 2 43.17 -31.39 34.48
C ARG A 2 42.03 -30.35 34.56
N ARG A 3 41.87 -29.68 35.71
CA ARG A 3 40.84 -28.63 35.92
C ARG A 3 41.13 -27.34 35.15
N VAL A 4 42.41 -26.95 35.04
CA VAL A 4 42.85 -25.77 34.27
C VAL A 4 42.62 -25.96 32.78
N ARG A 5 42.85 -27.17 32.24
CA ARG A 5 42.57 -27.50 30.84
C ARG A 5 41.07 -27.44 30.51
N LEU A 6 40.21 -27.90 31.42
CA LEU A 6 38.75 -27.83 31.24
C LEU A 6 38.20 -26.40 31.20
N VAL A 7 38.71 -25.53 32.07
CA VAL A 7 38.35 -24.10 32.09
C VAL A 7 38.82 -23.40 30.81
N LEU A 8 40.04 -23.71 30.34
CA LEU A 8 40.56 -23.12 29.12
C LEU A 8 39.73 -23.51 27.88
N VAL A 9 39.30 -24.78 27.80
CA VAL A 9 38.46 -25.28 26.71
C VAL A 9 37.08 -24.62 26.71
N LEU A 10 36.47 -24.43 27.88
CA LEU A 10 35.17 -23.75 28.03
C LEU A 10 35.24 -22.26 27.64
N ILE A 11 36.35 -21.59 27.98
CA ILE A 11 36.55 -20.19 27.59
C ILE A 11 36.77 -20.08 26.07
N LEU A 12 37.58 -20.98 25.49
CA LEU A 12 37.81 -20.99 24.04
C LEU A 12 36.52 -21.27 23.27
N SER A 13 35.70 -22.22 23.72
CA SER A 13 34.42 -22.55 23.08
C SER A 13 33.41 -21.41 23.19
N ALA A 14 33.34 -20.74 24.35
CA ALA A 14 32.52 -19.54 24.51
C ALA A 14 32.96 -18.41 23.56
N ILE A 15 34.26 -18.16 23.41
CA ILE A 15 34.79 -17.13 22.51
C ILE A 15 34.46 -17.44 21.03
N THR A 16 34.52 -18.72 20.62
CA THR A 16 34.13 -19.11 19.25
C THR A 16 32.63 -19.00 18.98
N LEU A 17 31.79 -19.15 20.01
CA LEU A 17 30.34 -18.98 19.91
C LEU A 17 29.93 -17.50 19.81
N LEU A 18 30.67 -16.59 20.45
CA LEU A 18 30.45 -15.15 20.33
C LEU A 18 30.99 -14.56 19.01
N ALA A 19 32.01 -15.19 18.40
CA ALA A 19 32.61 -14.72 17.15
C ALA A 19 31.79 -15.03 15.89
N SER A 20 30.77 -15.90 15.96
CA SER A 20 29.89 -16.23 14.83
C SER A 20 28.61 -15.41 14.78
N ALA A 21 28.38 -14.51 15.74
CA ALA A 21 27.28 -13.56 15.72
C ALA A 21 27.59 -12.40 14.75
N ALA A 22 27.61 -12.69 13.45
CA ALA A 22 27.58 -11.64 12.44
C ALA A 22 26.27 -10.85 12.64
N PRO A 23 26.31 -9.50 12.74
CA PRO A 23 25.08 -8.72 12.77
C PRO A 23 24.29 -9.06 11.51
N ALA A 24 23.02 -9.42 11.68
CA ALA A 24 22.13 -9.64 10.56
C ALA A 24 21.99 -8.31 9.80
N ALA A 25 22.76 -8.14 8.73
CA ALA A 25 22.66 -7.01 7.83
C ALA A 25 21.33 -7.13 7.08
N ALA A 26 20.26 -6.60 7.68
CA ALA A 26 19.01 -6.40 6.97
C ALA A 26 19.21 -5.25 5.98
N ALA A 27 18.80 -5.47 4.73
CA ALA A 27 18.78 -4.41 3.74
C ALA A 27 17.93 -3.22 4.27
N LYS A 28 18.47 -2.01 4.15
CA LYS A 28 17.77 -0.80 4.60
C LYS A 28 16.47 -0.63 3.79
N PRO A 29 15.34 -0.29 4.42
CA PRO A 29 14.11 0.00 3.68
C PRO A 29 14.31 1.17 2.71
N LEU A 30 13.76 1.03 1.51
CA LEU A 30 13.75 2.08 0.48
C LEU A 30 12.50 2.92 0.67
N ARG A 31 12.66 4.24 0.86
CA ARG A 31 11.55 5.18 0.93
C ARG A 31 11.56 6.10 -0.27
N GLU A 32 10.47 6.13 -1.01
CA GLU A 32 10.34 6.88 -2.26
C GLU A 32 8.98 7.55 -2.36
N PHE A 33 8.94 8.70 -3.04
CA PHE A 33 7.70 9.41 -3.33
C PHE A 33 6.91 8.62 -4.38
N LEU A 34 5.59 8.51 -4.18
CA LEU A 34 4.70 7.87 -5.15
C LEU A 34 4.07 8.94 -6.05
N PRO A 35 4.58 9.14 -7.28
CA PRO A 35 3.97 10.10 -8.19
C PRO A 35 2.56 9.66 -8.58
N ALA A 36 1.69 10.64 -8.76
CA ALA A 36 0.35 10.47 -9.32
C ALA A 36 0.17 11.50 -10.45
N PRO A 37 -0.63 11.21 -11.49
CA PRO A 37 -0.99 12.21 -12.48
C PRO A 37 -1.79 13.35 -11.82
N GLU A 38 -1.86 14.51 -12.49
CA GLU A 38 -2.66 15.65 -11.98
C GLU A 38 -4.15 15.29 -11.88
N PHE A 39 -4.65 14.50 -12.83
CA PHE A 39 -5.99 13.96 -12.82
C PHE A 39 -6.09 12.65 -13.61
N ILE A 40 -7.20 11.93 -13.42
CA ILE A 40 -7.62 10.79 -14.24
C ILE A 40 -9.09 10.99 -14.62
N GLU A 41 -9.45 10.68 -15.86
CA GLU A 41 -10.82 10.74 -16.36
C GLU A 41 -11.34 9.35 -16.71
N PHE A 42 -12.62 9.15 -16.44
CA PHE A 42 -13.37 7.95 -16.75
C PHE A 42 -14.62 8.35 -17.54
N ALA A 43 -14.88 7.65 -18.64
CA ALA A 43 -16.05 7.83 -19.46
C ALA A 43 -17.33 7.44 -18.70
N ALA A 44 -18.47 7.91 -19.21
CA ALA A 44 -19.77 7.47 -18.73
C ALA A 44 -19.89 5.95 -18.84
N GLY A 45 -20.37 5.32 -17.77
CA GLY A 45 -20.48 3.88 -17.66
C GLY A 45 -19.20 3.16 -17.25
N GLU A 46 -18.08 3.85 -16.98
CA GLU A 46 -16.89 3.19 -16.41
C GLU A 46 -16.94 3.16 -14.87
N LEU A 47 -17.21 4.30 -14.23
CA LEU A 47 -17.36 4.37 -12.77
C LEU A 47 -18.79 4.69 -12.35
N CYS A 48 -19.39 5.71 -12.96
CA CYS A 48 -20.76 6.15 -12.73
C CYS A 48 -21.50 6.21 -14.07
N ALA A 49 -22.81 6.47 -14.05
CA ALA A 49 -23.61 6.62 -15.27
C ALA A 49 -23.23 7.86 -16.13
N PHE A 50 -22.37 8.72 -15.62
CA PHE A 50 -21.87 9.97 -16.22
C PHE A 50 -20.32 10.00 -16.17
N PRO A 51 -19.66 10.83 -17.00
CA PRO A 51 -18.21 10.96 -16.97
C PRO A 51 -17.71 11.53 -15.63
N VAL A 52 -16.65 10.91 -15.10
CA VAL A 52 -16.04 11.28 -13.82
C VAL A 52 -14.59 11.68 -14.02
N ARG A 53 -14.20 12.83 -13.47
CA ARG A 53 -12.79 13.22 -13.31
C ARG A 53 -12.38 13.16 -11.84
N ILE A 54 -11.21 12.61 -11.58
CA ILE A 54 -10.57 12.59 -10.26
C ILE A 54 -9.34 13.48 -10.31
N ASP A 55 -9.41 14.67 -9.72
CA ASP A 55 -8.27 15.58 -9.61
C ASP A 55 -7.45 15.26 -8.35
N VAL A 56 -6.13 15.24 -8.47
CA VAL A 56 -5.20 15.10 -7.34
C VAL A 56 -4.85 16.48 -6.80
N LEU A 57 -5.50 16.89 -5.71
CA LEU A 57 -5.28 18.21 -5.10
C LEU A 57 -4.03 18.24 -4.20
N VAL A 58 -3.78 17.15 -3.49
CA VAL A 58 -2.59 16.97 -2.65
C VAL A 58 -2.11 15.55 -2.80
N ASN A 59 -0.84 15.38 -3.18
CA ASN A 59 -0.15 14.11 -3.09
C ASN A 59 1.16 14.30 -2.31
N ARG A 60 1.23 13.67 -1.14
CA ARG A 60 2.44 13.55 -0.31
C ARG A 60 2.62 12.10 0.13
N GLU A 61 2.30 11.16 -0.75
CA GLU A 61 2.40 9.74 -0.48
C GLU A 61 3.82 9.23 -0.72
N TYR A 62 4.26 8.37 0.20
CA TYR A 62 5.56 7.70 0.13
C TYR A 62 5.37 6.21 0.36
N GLY A 63 5.96 5.42 -0.54
CA GLY A 63 6.15 3.99 -0.34
C GLY A 63 7.41 3.76 0.48
N THR A 64 7.33 2.87 1.48
CA THR A 64 8.51 2.35 2.20
C THR A 64 8.58 0.85 1.98
N THR A 65 9.48 0.43 1.09
CA THR A 65 9.68 -0.95 0.65
C THR A 65 10.72 -1.64 1.52
N PHE A 66 10.38 -2.82 2.04
CA PHE A 66 11.24 -3.64 2.87
C PHE A 66 11.68 -4.88 2.11
N PHE A 67 12.92 -5.32 2.33
CA PHE A 67 13.53 -6.42 1.59
C PHE A 67 13.95 -7.56 2.51
N ASP A 68 13.98 -8.78 1.98
CA ASP A 68 14.54 -9.93 2.67
C ASP A 68 16.09 -9.95 2.59
N LYS A 69 16.71 -11.00 3.13
CA LYS A 69 18.17 -11.16 3.12
C LYS A 69 18.77 -11.33 1.72
N SER A 70 17.98 -11.76 0.75
CA SER A 70 18.37 -11.89 -0.65
C SER A 70 18.18 -10.60 -1.45
N GLY A 71 17.64 -9.55 -0.81
CA GLY A 71 17.36 -8.26 -1.45
C GLY A 71 16.02 -8.22 -2.18
N GLN A 72 15.17 -9.24 -2.03
CA GLN A 72 13.86 -9.28 -2.68
C GLN A 72 12.82 -8.50 -1.85
N PRO A 73 11.93 -7.73 -2.50
CA PRO A 73 10.90 -6.97 -1.79
C PRO A 73 9.91 -7.92 -1.10
N THR A 74 9.58 -7.62 0.15
CA THR A 74 8.66 -8.42 1.00
C THR A 74 7.34 -7.72 1.21
N HIS A 75 7.38 -6.43 1.52
CA HIS A 75 6.20 -5.59 1.64
C HIS A 75 6.55 -4.11 1.46
N THR A 76 5.55 -3.32 1.09
CA THR A 76 5.63 -1.87 0.98
C THR A 76 4.52 -1.23 1.81
N ILE A 77 4.90 -0.27 2.65
CA ILE A 77 3.95 0.53 3.42
C ILE A 77 3.80 1.88 2.72
N VAL A 78 2.58 2.19 2.28
CA VAL A 78 2.21 3.48 1.69
C VAL A 78 1.60 4.35 2.79
N THR A 79 2.18 5.53 2.98
CA THR A 79 1.74 6.51 3.98
C THR A 79 1.89 7.91 3.44
N GLY A 80 1.06 8.84 3.94
CA GLY A 80 1.16 10.23 3.56
C GLY A 80 -0.19 10.93 3.59
N SER A 81 -0.36 11.90 2.71
CA SER A 81 -1.63 12.59 2.51
C SER A 81 -2.01 12.56 1.05
N LEU A 82 -3.23 12.11 0.79
CA LEU A 82 -3.86 12.12 -0.52
C LEU A 82 -5.22 12.81 -0.40
N VAL A 83 -5.38 13.93 -1.12
CA VAL A 83 -6.65 14.66 -1.19
C VAL A 83 -7.05 14.76 -2.65
N LEU A 84 -8.26 14.27 -2.94
CA LEU A 84 -8.79 14.14 -4.28
C LEU A 84 -10.05 14.98 -4.43
N ARG A 85 -10.30 15.49 -5.63
CA ARG A 85 -11.61 16.07 -6.01
C ARG A 85 -12.25 15.13 -7.02
N LEU A 86 -13.44 14.65 -6.69
CA LEU A 86 -14.27 13.87 -7.62
C LEU A 86 -15.21 14.84 -8.31
N VAL A 87 -15.30 14.78 -9.63
CA VAL A 87 -16.06 15.74 -10.46
C VAL A 87 -16.95 14.97 -11.43
N ASN A 88 -18.23 15.29 -11.45
CA ASN A 88 -19.10 14.98 -12.57
C ASN A 88 -18.81 16.00 -13.69
N VAL A 89 -18.29 15.52 -14.82
CA VAL A 89 -17.81 16.41 -15.89
C VAL A 89 -18.97 17.14 -16.58
N ASP A 90 -20.15 16.52 -16.66
CA ASP A 90 -21.31 17.10 -17.34
C ASP A 90 -21.94 18.25 -16.56
N THR A 91 -22.03 18.10 -15.23
CA THR A 91 -22.72 19.08 -14.36
C THR A 91 -21.77 20.01 -13.62
N SER A 92 -20.47 19.72 -13.63
CA SER A 92 -19.45 20.36 -12.77
C SER A 92 -19.67 20.18 -11.27
N THR A 93 -20.61 19.33 -10.85
CA THR A 93 -20.77 18.94 -9.45
C THR A 93 -19.50 18.27 -8.97
N SER A 94 -19.01 18.66 -7.79
CA SER A 94 -17.77 18.10 -7.26
C SER A 94 -17.77 17.97 -5.75
N VAL A 95 -16.94 17.05 -5.27
CA VAL A 95 -16.72 16.80 -3.85
C VAL A 95 -15.25 16.51 -3.59
N VAL A 96 -14.72 17.08 -2.51
CA VAL A 96 -13.35 16.84 -2.07
C VAL A 96 -13.33 15.74 -1.02
N VAL A 97 -12.44 14.77 -1.20
CA VAL A 97 -12.27 13.62 -0.30
C VAL A 97 -10.83 13.51 0.15
N ASN A 98 -10.65 13.24 1.45
CA ASN A 98 -9.37 12.81 1.99
C ASN A 98 -9.30 11.28 1.96
N ALA A 99 -8.34 10.77 1.19
CA ALA A 99 -8.10 9.35 0.91
C ALA A 99 -6.69 8.91 1.36
N GLY A 100 -6.06 9.63 2.30
CA GLY A 100 -4.71 9.34 2.79
C GLY A 100 -4.59 8.17 3.77
N GLY A 101 -5.56 7.24 3.77
CA GLY A 101 -5.50 6.04 4.58
C GLY A 101 -4.29 5.17 4.21
N PRO A 102 -3.55 4.60 5.18
CA PRO A 102 -2.34 3.85 4.88
C PRO A 102 -2.63 2.56 4.10
N GLY A 103 -1.73 2.23 3.18
CA GLY A 103 -1.74 0.98 2.42
C GLY A 103 -0.61 0.05 2.86
N LEU A 104 -0.87 -1.24 2.88
CA LEU A 104 0.14 -2.29 3.01
C LEU A 104 0.07 -3.18 1.77
N VAL A 105 1.15 -3.22 1.00
CA VAL A 105 1.32 -4.14 -0.12
C VAL A 105 2.22 -5.28 0.35
N VAL A 106 1.75 -6.51 0.25
CA VAL A 106 2.57 -7.72 0.50
C VAL A 106 2.83 -8.39 -0.85
N TYR A 107 4.10 -8.69 -1.13
CA TYR A 107 4.49 -9.37 -2.36
C TYR A 107 4.43 -10.89 -2.16
N GLU A 108 3.61 -11.55 -2.97
CA GLU A 108 3.31 -12.99 -2.90
C GLU A 108 3.66 -13.65 -4.25
N GLY A 109 4.95 -13.65 -4.60
CA GLY A 109 5.44 -14.10 -5.91
C GLY A 109 5.10 -13.09 -7.00
N ASP A 110 4.39 -13.53 -8.04
CA ASP A 110 3.88 -12.65 -9.13
C ASP A 110 2.61 -11.88 -8.72
N ASN A 111 2.04 -12.19 -7.55
CA ASN A 111 0.85 -11.53 -7.03
C ASN A 111 1.21 -10.53 -5.93
N ILE A 112 0.29 -9.61 -5.68
CA ILE A 112 0.33 -8.74 -4.53
C ILE A 112 -1.00 -8.78 -3.77
N ARG A 113 -0.90 -8.61 -2.46
CA ARG A 113 -2.03 -8.37 -1.58
C ARG A 113 -1.95 -6.95 -1.07
N VAL A 114 -2.94 -6.13 -1.41
CA VAL A 114 -3.03 -4.74 -0.96
C VAL A 114 -4.05 -4.65 0.15
N THR A 115 -3.66 -4.13 1.30
CA THR A 115 -4.55 -3.85 2.43
C THR A 115 -4.59 -2.34 2.66
N LEU A 116 -5.73 -1.74 2.35
CA LEU A 116 -6.00 -0.33 2.57
C LEU A 116 -6.73 -0.17 3.90
N ARG A 117 -6.31 0.79 4.73
CA ARG A 117 -6.91 1.06 6.05
C ARG A 117 -7.29 2.51 6.21
N GLY A 118 -8.29 2.76 7.05
CA GLY A 118 -8.80 4.10 7.30
C GLY A 118 -9.64 4.59 6.12
N ARG A 119 -9.44 5.84 5.71
CA ARG A 119 -10.16 6.46 4.60
C ARG A 119 -9.41 6.24 3.30
N SER A 120 -9.94 5.40 2.42
CA SER A 120 -9.32 5.07 1.14
C SER A 120 -10.37 5.15 0.03
N LEU A 121 -10.03 5.82 -1.08
CA LEU A 121 -10.88 5.88 -2.26
C LEU A 121 -10.65 4.62 -3.07
N ILE A 122 -11.72 3.91 -3.38
CA ILE A 122 -11.72 2.74 -4.24
C ILE A 122 -12.47 3.11 -5.51
N PHE A 123 -11.83 2.90 -6.66
CA PHE A 123 -12.42 3.07 -7.98
C PHE A 123 -12.11 1.82 -8.81
N LEU A 124 -13.16 1.13 -9.26
CA LEU A 124 -13.05 -0.13 -10.00
C LEU A 124 -13.88 0.01 -11.28
N PRO A 125 -13.24 0.36 -12.41
CA PRO A 125 -13.93 0.53 -13.69
C PRO A 125 -14.65 -0.73 -14.16
N SER A 126 -14.10 -1.91 -13.86
CA SER A 126 -14.74 -3.19 -14.20
C SER A 126 -16.06 -3.42 -13.47
N ASP A 127 -16.19 -2.86 -12.26
CA ASP A 127 -17.33 -3.09 -11.38
C ASP A 127 -18.28 -1.89 -11.31
N HIS A 128 -17.98 -0.80 -12.03
CA HIS A 128 -18.75 0.45 -12.02
C HIS A 128 -18.90 1.01 -10.59
N LEU A 129 -17.79 1.02 -9.85
CA LEU A 129 -17.76 1.41 -8.45
C LEU A 129 -16.85 2.61 -8.22
N LEU A 130 -17.37 3.63 -7.53
CA LEU A 130 -16.62 4.75 -6.98
C LEU A 130 -17.08 5.02 -5.55
N TYR A 131 -16.27 4.61 -4.56
CA TYR A 131 -16.64 4.76 -3.17
C TYR A 131 -15.44 5.09 -2.28
N LEU A 132 -15.72 5.79 -1.18
CA LEU A 132 -14.76 5.93 -0.08
C LEU A 132 -15.08 4.91 1.00
N ASN A 133 -14.11 4.08 1.34
CA ASN A 133 -14.20 3.19 2.49
C ASN A 133 -13.60 3.87 3.71
N SER A 134 -14.27 3.77 4.86
CA SER A 134 -13.74 4.10 6.18
C SER A 134 -13.66 2.80 6.99
N GLY A 135 -12.52 2.12 6.94
CA GLY A 135 -12.36 0.79 7.52
C GLY A 135 -11.15 0.06 6.93
N GLN A 136 -11.34 -1.20 6.51
CA GLN A 136 -10.30 -1.97 5.82
C GLN A 136 -10.83 -2.52 4.49
N VAL A 137 -10.04 -2.41 3.43
CA VAL A 137 -10.24 -3.08 2.14
C VAL A 137 -9.02 -3.95 1.87
N VAL A 138 -9.25 -5.17 1.41
CA VAL A 138 -8.19 -6.09 0.97
C VAL A 138 -8.43 -6.41 -0.50
N GLU A 139 -7.41 -6.20 -1.31
CA GLU A 139 -7.39 -6.47 -2.73
C GLU A 139 -6.29 -7.48 -3.03
N PHE A 140 -6.47 -8.29 -4.06
CA PHE A 140 -5.51 -9.34 -4.40
C PHE A 140 -5.50 -9.63 -5.89
N GLY A 141 -4.30 -9.73 -6.46
CA GLY A 141 -4.12 -10.16 -7.84
C GLY A 141 -2.72 -9.89 -8.35
N ASN A 142 -2.51 -10.09 -9.65
CA ASN A 142 -1.26 -9.76 -10.31
C ASN A 142 -1.19 -8.24 -10.52
N GLY A 143 -0.11 -7.59 -10.05
CA GLY A 143 0.05 -6.15 -10.20
C GLY A 143 1.29 -5.58 -9.51
N SER A 144 1.61 -4.33 -9.84
CA SER A 144 2.63 -3.50 -9.19
C SER A 144 1.97 -2.29 -8.53
N ILE A 145 2.67 -1.53 -7.68
CA ILE A 145 2.11 -0.55 -6.73
C ILE A 145 1.43 0.68 -7.40
N GLN A 146 1.40 0.80 -8.74
CA GLN A 146 0.86 1.98 -9.43
C GLN A 146 0.18 1.68 -10.78
N PRO A 147 -0.97 2.31 -11.05
CA PRO A 147 -2.18 2.21 -10.25
C PRO A 147 -2.71 0.77 -10.33
N VAL A 148 -2.87 0.11 -9.19
CA VAL A 148 -3.38 -1.26 -9.17
C VAL A 148 -4.90 -1.23 -9.11
N VAL A 149 -5.55 -1.60 -10.21
CA VAL A 149 -6.96 -1.97 -10.19
C VAL A 149 -6.99 -3.46 -9.88
N LEU A 150 -7.05 -3.79 -8.59
CA LEU A 150 -7.15 -5.16 -8.12
C LEU A 150 -8.58 -5.46 -7.67
N PRO A 151 -9.07 -6.69 -7.88
CA PRO A 151 -10.36 -7.08 -7.34
C PRO A 151 -10.31 -7.06 -5.80
N VAL A 152 -11.37 -6.52 -5.21
CA VAL A 152 -11.57 -6.49 -3.76
C VAL A 152 -12.01 -7.89 -3.30
N ILE A 153 -11.23 -8.49 -2.41
CA ILE A 153 -11.53 -9.83 -1.85
C ILE A 153 -12.11 -9.76 -0.43
N SER A 154 -11.96 -8.64 0.27
CA SER A 154 -12.55 -8.43 1.58
C SER A 154 -12.73 -6.95 1.88
N GLN A 155 -13.84 -6.59 2.52
CA GLN A 155 -14.15 -5.23 2.93
C GLN A 155 -14.81 -5.21 4.31
N THR A 156 -14.39 -4.26 5.14
CA THR A 156 -15.01 -3.96 6.44
C THR A 156 -15.07 -2.45 6.66
N GLY A 157 -16.03 -2.01 7.48
CA GLY A 157 -16.24 -0.60 7.83
C GLY A 157 -17.38 0.04 7.06
N HIS A 158 -17.34 1.37 6.98
CA HIS A 158 -18.41 2.16 6.36
C HIS A 158 -18.05 2.55 4.92
N ARG A 159 -18.97 2.31 3.98
CA ARG A 159 -18.83 2.70 2.57
C ARG A 159 -19.71 3.90 2.24
N VAL A 160 -19.14 4.91 1.59
CA VAL A 160 -19.89 6.02 0.97
C VAL A 160 -19.74 5.91 -0.54
N ASP A 161 -20.84 5.64 -1.24
CA ASP A 161 -20.90 5.67 -2.70
C ASP A 161 -21.00 7.12 -3.17
N TYR A 162 -20.15 7.50 -4.12
CA TYR A 162 -20.08 8.87 -4.63
C TYR A 162 -20.84 9.07 -5.94
N CYS A 163 -21.23 8.01 -6.65
CA CYS A 163 -22.03 8.18 -7.87
C CYS A 163 -23.37 8.87 -7.59
N PRO A 164 -24.15 8.50 -6.53
CA PRO A 164 -25.37 9.23 -6.19
C PRO A 164 -25.15 10.65 -5.65
N ILE A 165 -23.95 10.95 -5.13
CA ILE A 165 -23.61 12.27 -4.57
C ILE A 165 -23.24 13.26 -5.69
N LEU A 166 -22.65 12.73 -6.76
CA LEU A 166 -22.18 13.48 -7.93
C LEU A 166 -23.26 13.62 -9.03
N GLY A 167 -24.29 12.78 -8.99
CA GLY A 167 -25.39 12.75 -9.95
C GLY A 167 -26.47 13.80 -9.74
#